data_AF-X6IGX6-F1
#
_entry.id   AF-X6IGX6-F1
#
_cell.length_a   1.000
_cell.length_b   1.000
_cell.length_c   1.000
_cell.angle_alpha   90.00
_cell.angle_beta   90.00
_cell.angle_gamma   90.00
#
_symmetry.space_group_name_H-M   'P 1'
#
loop_
_entity.id
_entity.type
_entity.pdbx_description
1 polymer ?
#
loop_
_entity_poly.entity_id
_entity_poly.type
_entity_poly.pdbx_seq_one_letter_code
_entity_poly.pdbx_strand_id
1 'polypeptide(L)'
;MADAYRRHRLLQAMAIAALLLAAAVGLRTGNMPDFGVLEDYAQYLLFAFWIGGCAFALGSFFHLAQDIVWSGYIGATPGSLGISAFPSMHVAMAVLFALYATRRSRLAGLLMWAFAAIIMVGSVVLGWHYAVDGYASVLISIAIWKACGFFLGKFAPEGVAA
;
A
#
# COMPACT_ATOMS: atom_id res chain seq x y z
N MET A 1 12.43 25.31 0.69
CA MET A 1 13.09 24.21 -0.04
C MET A 1 14.58 24.07 0.30
N ALA A 2 15.41 25.10 0.10
CA ALA A 2 16.86 25.02 0.35
C ALA A 2 17.26 24.69 1.81
N ASP A 3 16.51 25.17 2.80
CA ASP A 3 16.81 24.92 4.22
C ASP A 3 16.49 23.48 4.67
N ALA A 4 15.40 22.90 4.18
CA ALA A 4 15.06 21.50 4.47
C ALA A 4 16.10 20.54 3.90
N TYR A 5 16.55 20.80 2.68
CA TYR A 5 17.59 20.01 2.02
C TYR A 5 18.94 20.07 2.76
N ARG A 6 19.34 21.26 3.24
CA ARG A 6 20.56 21.41 4.06
C ARG A 6 20.46 20.67 5.39
N ARG A 7 19.32 20.75 6.09
CA ARG A 7 19.08 20.03 7.36
C ARG A 7 19.19 18.53 7.17
N HIS A 8 18.57 17.99 6.12
CA HIS A 8 18.62 16.55 5.83
C HIS A 8 20.06 16.06 5.60
N ARG A 9 20.85 16.80 4.81
CA ARG A 9 22.27 16.46 4.56
C ARG A 9 23.14 16.55 5.82
N LEU A 10 22.89 17.54 6.68
CA LEU A 10 23.61 17.69 7.94
C LEU A 10 23.31 16.51 8.89
N LEU A 11 22.05 16.10 9.00
CA LEU A 11 21.66 14.93 9.79
C LEU A 11 22.35 13.65 9.29
N GLN A 12 22.39 13.45 7.97
CA GLN A 12 23.10 12.30 7.38
C GLN A 12 24.60 12.35 7.66
N ALA A 13 25.24 13.52 7.52
CA ALA A 13 26.65 13.68 7.80
C ALA A 13 26.99 13.43 9.28
N MET A 14 26.17 13.92 10.21
CA MET A 14 26.33 13.68 11.65
C MET A 14 26.16 12.20 12.00
N ALA A 15 25.16 11.52 11.42
CA ALA A 15 24.94 10.09 11.64
C ALA A 15 26.13 9.24 11.15
N ILE A 16 26.66 9.54 9.97
CA ILE A 16 27.85 8.87 9.43
C ILE A 16 29.06 9.14 10.31
N ALA A 17 29.30 10.39 10.71
CA ALA A 17 30.41 10.75 11.58
C ALA A 17 30.34 10.03 12.95
N ALA A 18 29.15 9.93 13.53
CA ALA A 18 28.92 9.21 14.77
C ALA A 18 29.20 7.70 14.63
N LEU A 19 28.76 7.07 13.53
CA LEU A 19 29.03 5.66 13.24
C LEU A 19 30.54 5.40 13.06
N LEU A 20 31.23 6.26 12.32
CA LEU A 20 32.68 6.16 12.12
C LEU A 20 33.45 6.35 13.44
N LEU A 21 33.02 7.30 14.28
CA LEU A 21 33.61 7.51 15.60
C LEU A 21 33.39 6.31 16.51
N ALA A 22 32.17 5.76 16.55
CA ALA A 22 31.85 4.56 17.32
C ALA A 22 32.69 3.35 16.88
N ALA A 23 32.85 3.14 15.58
CA ALA A 23 33.72 2.09 15.04
C ALA A 23 35.19 2.31 15.39
N ALA A 24 35.70 3.53 15.26
CA ALA A 24 37.10 3.86 15.58
C ALA A 24 37.40 3.71 17.08
N VAL A 25 36.46 4.09 17.96
CA VAL A 25 36.58 3.89 19.40
C VAL A 25 36.54 2.41 19.74
N GLY A 26 35.58 1.65 19.20
CA GLY A 26 35.45 0.20 19.44
C GLY A 26 36.68 -0.60 19.01
N LEU A 27 37.31 -0.23 17.89
CA LEU A 27 38.56 -0.84 17.42
C LEU A 27 39.75 -0.56 18.34
N ARG A 28 39.80 0.60 19.01
CA ARG A 28 40.90 0.98 19.92
C ARG A 28 40.71 0.48 21.35
N THR A 29 39.47 0.31 21.80
CA THR A 29 39.16 -0.12 23.18
C THR A 29 38.90 -1.62 23.30
N GLY A 30 38.84 -2.35 22.19
CA GLY A 30 38.50 -3.78 22.17
C GLY A 30 37.02 -4.07 22.42
N ASN A 31 36.19 -3.04 22.60
CA ASN A 31 34.75 -3.14 22.76
C ASN A 31 34.06 -3.15 21.38
N MET A 32 34.32 -4.22 20.61
CA MET A 32 33.71 -4.41 19.30
C MET A 32 32.24 -4.79 19.46
N PRO A 33 31.33 -4.37 18.55
CA PRO A 33 29.95 -4.83 18.57
C PRO A 33 29.90 -6.36 18.54
N ASP A 34 29.22 -6.96 19.52
CA ASP A 34 29.00 -8.41 19.55
C ASP A 34 27.94 -8.78 18.49
N PHE A 35 28.40 -9.25 17.34
CA PHE A 35 27.53 -9.67 16.25
C PHE A 35 26.85 -11.02 16.52
N GLY A 36 27.28 -11.80 17.53
CA GLY A 36 26.63 -13.06 17.90
C GLY A 36 25.22 -12.85 18.43
N VAL A 37 25.04 -11.79 19.24
CA VAL A 37 23.71 -11.33 19.68
C VAL A 37 22.85 -10.92 18.47
N LEU A 38 23.45 -10.32 17.44
CA LEU A 38 22.70 -9.94 16.24
C LEU A 38 22.19 -11.16 15.48
N GLU A 39 22.93 -12.26 15.42
CA GLU A 39 22.49 -13.51 14.79
C GLU A 39 21.34 -14.15 15.56
N ASP A 40 21.43 -14.20 16.90
CA ASP A 40 20.38 -14.73 17.78
C ASP A 40 19.07 -13.93 17.67
N TYR A 41 19.16 -12.61 17.52
CA TYR A 41 18.00 -11.71 17.45
C TYR A 41 17.65 -11.25 16.03
N ALA A 42 18.37 -11.68 14.99
CA ALA A 42 18.16 -11.24 13.61
C ALA A 42 16.71 -11.44 13.16
N GLN A 43 16.13 -12.61 13.46
CA GLN A 43 14.75 -12.91 13.11
C GLN A 43 13.75 -11.99 13.83
N TYR A 44 13.96 -11.70 15.12
CA TYR A 44 13.12 -10.77 15.87
C TYR A 44 13.22 -9.34 15.35
N LEU A 45 14.43 -8.90 14.99
CA LEU A 45 14.65 -7.58 14.39
C LEU A 45 13.99 -7.47 13.01
N LEU A 46 14.02 -8.53 12.20
CA LEU A 46 13.32 -8.57 10.91
C LEU A 46 11.80 -8.47 11.09
N PHE A 47 11.22 -9.20 12.05
CA PHE A 47 9.79 -9.08 12.34
C PHE A 47 9.44 -7.71 12.90
N ALA A 48 10.24 -7.15 13.81
CA ALA A 48 10.02 -5.82 14.36
C ALA A 48 10.11 -4.73 13.27
N PHE A 49 11.09 -4.84 12.37
CA PHE A 49 11.21 -3.96 11.21
C PHE A 49 10.03 -4.10 10.26
N TRP A 50 9.58 -5.32 9.98
CA TRP A 50 8.43 -5.57 9.12
C TRP A 50 7.13 -5.00 9.71
N ILE A 51 6.86 -5.28 10.98
CA ILE A 51 5.69 -4.74 11.70
C ILE A 51 5.75 -3.21 11.78
N GLY A 52 6.92 -2.65 12.13
CA GLY A 52 7.14 -1.21 12.18
C GLY A 52 6.95 -0.55 10.81
N GLY A 53 7.44 -1.17 9.74
CA GLY A 53 7.25 -0.73 8.36
C GLY A 53 5.79 -0.77 7.94
N CYS A 54 5.05 -1.83 8.27
CA CYS A 54 3.60 -1.93 8.02
C CYS A 54 2.82 -0.86 8.79
N ALA A 55 3.15 -0.62 10.06
CA ALA A 55 2.51 0.42 10.87
C ALA A 55 2.81 1.83 10.34
N PHE A 56 4.05 2.10 9.93
CA PHE A 56 4.44 3.36 9.32
C PHE A 56 3.74 3.59 7.97
N ALA A 57 3.66 2.56 7.12
CA ALA A 57 2.95 2.63 5.85
C ALA A 57 1.46 2.92 6.05
N LEU A 58 0.84 2.26 7.03
CA LEU A 58 -0.55 2.50 7.40
C LEU A 58 -0.77 3.93 7.90
N GLY A 59 0.09 4.42 8.80
CA GLY A 59 0.03 5.80 9.30
C GLY A 59 0.24 6.85 8.19
N SER A 60 1.18 6.60 7.29
CA SER A 60 1.46 7.46 6.14
C SER A 60 0.29 7.51 5.16
N PHE A 61 -0.38 6.37 4.93
CA PHE A 61 -1.59 6.29 4.12
C PHE A 61 -2.71 7.14 4.74
N PHE A 62 -2.98 7.00 6.03
CA PHE A 62 -4.00 7.81 6.72
C PHE A 62 -3.69 9.31 6.69
N HIS A 63 -2.42 9.69 6.90
CA HIS A 63 -2.02 11.09 6.87
C HIS A 63 -2.18 11.70 5.47
N LEU A 64 -1.68 11.02 4.43
CA LEU A 64 -1.85 11.44 3.03
C LEU A 64 -3.33 11.55 2.65
N ALA A 65 -4.15 10.58 3.09
CA ALA A 65 -5.58 10.59 2.85
C ALA A 65 -6.22 11.85 3.46
N GLN A 66 -5.92 12.17 4.72
CA GLN A 66 -6.45 13.35 5.39
C GLN A 66 -5.99 14.66 4.71
N ASP A 67 -4.73 14.75 4.30
CA ASP A 67 -4.19 15.94 3.64
C ASP A 67 -4.85 16.22 2.28
N ILE A 68 -5.15 15.18 1.51
CA ILE A 68 -5.85 15.31 0.22
C ILE A 68 -7.28 15.85 0.44
N VAL A 69 -8.02 15.30 1.40
CA VAL A 69 -9.38 15.76 1.71
C VAL A 69 -9.37 17.20 2.25
N TRP A 70 -8.46 17.49 3.17
CA TRP A 70 -8.33 18.81 3.78
C TRP A 70 -7.95 19.87 2.74
N SER A 71 -6.98 19.58 1.86
CA SER A 71 -6.55 20.50 0.79
C SER A 71 -7.65 20.76 -0.24
N GLY A 72 -8.49 19.77 -0.52
CA GLY A 72 -9.70 19.92 -1.33
C GLY A 72 -10.76 20.80 -0.65
N TYR A 73 -10.99 20.61 0.67
CA TYR A 73 -11.96 21.38 1.45
C TYR A 73 -11.60 22.87 1.53
N ILE A 74 -10.33 23.21 1.74
CA ILE A 74 -9.85 24.60 1.82
C ILE A 74 -9.64 25.27 0.46
N GLY A 75 -9.92 24.57 -0.65
CA GLY A 75 -9.80 25.11 -2.02
C GLY A 75 -8.37 25.44 -2.47
N ALA A 76 -7.34 24.93 -1.77
CA ALA A 76 -5.94 25.25 -2.03
C ALA A 76 -5.41 24.68 -3.36
N THR A 77 -6.11 23.70 -3.94
CA THR A 77 -5.79 23.12 -5.24
C THR A 77 -7.04 23.09 -6.14
N PRO A 78 -7.19 24.07 -7.06
CA PRO A 78 -8.23 24.03 -8.08
C PRO A 78 -7.96 22.82 -8.99
N GLY A 79 -8.76 21.75 -8.83
CA GLY A 79 -8.58 20.49 -9.56
C GLY A 79 -8.23 19.26 -8.69
N SER A 80 -7.89 19.44 -7.40
CA SER A 80 -7.78 18.31 -6.44
C SER A 80 -9.15 17.80 -5.99
N LEU A 81 -10.20 18.59 -6.21
CA LEU A 81 -11.62 18.17 -6.13
C LEU A 81 -12.05 17.27 -7.31
N GLY A 82 -11.12 16.51 -7.89
CA GLY A 82 -11.37 15.35 -8.75
C GLY A 82 -11.48 14.04 -7.96
N ILE A 83 -11.97 14.09 -6.71
CA ILE A 83 -12.08 12.93 -5.80
C ILE A 83 -13.14 11.91 -6.31
N SER A 84 -13.94 12.27 -7.31
CA SER A 84 -14.74 11.34 -8.12
C SER A 84 -14.23 11.31 -9.57
N ALA A 85 -13.05 10.72 -9.80
CA ALA A 85 -12.79 10.09 -11.08
C ALA A 85 -13.69 8.85 -11.16
N PHE A 86 -14.94 9.05 -11.58
CA PHE A 86 -15.84 7.94 -11.85
C PHE A 86 -15.19 7.05 -12.93
N PRO A 87 -15.01 5.73 -12.71
CA PRO A 87 -15.39 4.92 -11.55
C PRO A 87 -14.28 4.74 -10.49
N SER A 88 -14.66 4.39 -9.24
CA SER A 88 -13.70 4.18 -8.12
C SER A 88 -12.73 3.01 -8.39
N MET A 89 -11.45 3.34 -8.62
CA MET A 89 -10.40 2.36 -8.89
C MET A 89 -10.12 1.43 -7.70
N HIS A 90 -10.26 1.91 -6.47
CA HIS A 90 -10.08 1.11 -5.24
C HIS A 90 -11.07 -0.05 -5.17
N VAL A 91 -12.35 0.24 -5.44
CA VAL A 91 -13.41 -0.78 -5.50
C VAL A 91 -13.20 -1.71 -6.70
N ALA A 92 -12.81 -1.16 -7.86
CA ALA A 92 -12.57 -1.96 -9.06
C ALA A 92 -11.45 -3.00 -8.86
N MET A 93 -10.33 -2.62 -8.25
CA MET A 93 -9.21 -3.52 -7.93
C MET A 93 -9.61 -4.57 -6.90
N ALA A 94 -10.31 -4.18 -5.83
CA ALA A 94 -10.76 -5.12 -4.81
C ALA A 94 -11.71 -6.20 -5.39
N VAL A 95 -12.61 -5.81 -6.30
CA VAL A 95 -13.50 -6.74 -7.01
C VAL A 95 -12.73 -7.70 -7.92
N LEU A 96 -11.71 -7.22 -8.64
CA LEU A 96 -10.87 -8.09 -9.48
C LEU A 96 -10.11 -9.12 -8.65
N PHE A 97 -9.52 -8.71 -7.52
CA PHE A 97 -8.89 -9.65 -6.59
C PHE A 97 -9.89 -10.66 -6.02
N ALA A 98 -11.11 -10.23 -5.70
CA ALA A 98 -12.17 -11.12 -5.25
C ALA A 98 -12.58 -12.14 -6.32
N LEU A 99 -12.74 -11.72 -7.58
CA LEU A 99 -13.05 -12.60 -8.71
C LEU A 99 -11.95 -13.64 -8.94
N TYR A 100 -10.68 -13.20 -8.93
CA TYR A 100 -9.53 -14.08 -9.06
C TYR A 100 -9.41 -15.07 -7.90
N ALA A 101 -9.50 -14.60 -6.65
CA ALA A 101 -9.40 -15.44 -5.47
C ALA A 101 -10.54 -16.46 -5.39
N THR A 102 -11.75 -16.10 -5.83
CA THR A 102 -12.90 -17.02 -5.89
C THR A 102 -12.65 -18.19 -6.84
N ARG A 103 -11.89 -17.99 -7.92
CA ARG A 103 -11.47 -19.08 -8.83
C ARG A 103 -10.42 -19.99 -8.20
N ARG A 104 -9.56 -19.46 -7.31
CA ARG A 104 -8.48 -20.22 -6.67
C ARG A 104 -8.96 -21.05 -5.48
N SER A 105 -9.74 -20.46 -4.57
CA SER A 105 -10.36 -21.18 -3.45
C SER A 105 -11.58 -20.43 -2.91
N ARG A 106 -12.59 -21.18 -2.44
CA ARG A 106 -13.83 -20.59 -1.91
C ARG A 106 -13.58 -19.70 -0.69
N LEU A 107 -12.65 -20.09 0.18
CA LEU A 107 -12.30 -19.33 1.38
C LEU A 107 -11.53 -18.03 1.03
N ALA A 108 -10.55 -18.09 0.13
CA ALA A 108 -9.85 -16.89 -0.31
C ALA A 108 -10.79 -15.93 -1.04
N GLY A 109 -11.70 -16.46 -1.86
CA GLY A 109 -12.77 -15.66 -2.47
C GLY A 109 -13.63 -14.94 -1.43
N LEU A 110 -14.12 -15.65 -0.41
CA LEU A 110 -14.93 -15.05 0.65
C LEU A 110 -14.20 -13.92 1.38
N LEU A 111 -12.93 -14.14 1.76
CA LEU A 111 -12.11 -13.12 2.42
C LEU A 111 -11.91 -11.89 1.53
N MET A 112 -11.67 -12.08 0.24
CA MET A 112 -11.49 -10.98 -0.71
C MET A 112 -12.79 -10.24 -1.03
N TRP A 113 -13.93 -10.92 -1.04
CA TRP A 113 -15.24 -10.27 -1.13
C TRP A 113 -15.57 -9.46 0.12
N ALA A 114 -15.23 -9.96 1.31
CA ALA A 114 -15.36 -9.21 2.56
C ALA A 114 -14.45 -7.96 2.54
N PHE A 115 -13.21 -8.09 2.06
CA PHE A 115 -12.31 -6.97 1.85
C PHE A 115 -12.90 -5.94 0.86
N ALA A 116 -13.44 -6.37 -0.27
CA ALA A 116 -14.09 -5.47 -1.23
C ALA A 116 -15.30 -4.74 -0.62
N ALA A 117 -16.09 -5.41 0.23
CA ALA A 117 -17.20 -4.79 0.95
C ALA A 117 -16.71 -3.73 1.96
N ILE A 118 -15.63 -4.01 2.71
CA ILE A 118 -15.03 -3.05 3.64
C ILE A 118 -14.50 -1.82 2.88
N ILE A 119 -13.86 -2.02 1.73
CA ILE A 119 -13.34 -0.92 0.90
C ILE A 119 -14.50 -0.08 0.33
N MET A 120 -15.57 -0.72 -0.13
CA MET A 120 -16.79 -0.03 -0.57
C MET A 120 -17.39 0.84 0.54
N VAL A 121 -17.61 0.26 1.72
CA VAL A 121 -18.22 0.97 2.85
C VAL A 121 -17.28 2.06 3.36
N GLY A 122 -15.99 1.78 3.52
CA GLY A 122 -14.98 2.76 3.92
C GLY A 122 -14.90 3.93 2.94
N SER A 123 -14.92 3.66 1.64
CA SER A 123 -14.91 4.69 0.61
C SER A 123 -16.10 5.66 0.70
N VAL A 124 -17.28 5.19 1.12
CA VAL A 124 -18.47 6.01 1.31
C VAL A 124 -18.47 6.71 2.67
N VAL A 125 -18.13 6.00 3.74
CA VAL A 125 -18.11 6.52 5.12
C VAL A 125 -17.08 7.62 5.31
N LEU A 126 -15.91 7.50 4.68
CA LEU A 126 -14.89 8.55 4.74
C LEU A 126 -15.21 9.75 3.81
N GLY A 127 -16.31 9.70 3.05
CA GLY A 127 -16.74 10.79 2.17
C GLY A 127 -15.94 10.94 0.88
N TRP A 128 -15.19 9.90 0.47
CA TRP A 128 -14.32 9.95 -0.72
C TRP A 128 -15.09 9.73 -2.02
N HIS A 129 -16.06 8.83 -2.01
CA HIS A 129 -16.85 8.51 -3.19
C HIS A 129 -18.34 8.41 -2.86
N TYR A 130 -19.17 8.76 -3.83
CA TYR A 130 -20.59 8.41 -3.77
C TYR A 130 -20.75 6.90 -3.92
N ALA A 131 -21.77 6.32 -3.30
CA ALA A 131 -22.07 4.89 -3.42
C ALA A 131 -22.26 4.46 -4.89
N VAL A 132 -22.74 5.37 -5.75
CA VAL A 132 -22.88 5.15 -7.20
C VAL A 132 -21.54 4.84 -7.89
N ASP A 133 -20.45 5.48 -7.47
CA ASP A 133 -19.12 5.29 -8.04
C ASP A 133 -18.64 3.86 -7.78
N GLY A 134 -18.93 3.33 -6.59
CA GLY A 134 -18.59 1.97 -6.22
C GLY A 134 -19.46 0.92 -6.92
N TYR A 135 -20.76 1.16 -7.07
CA TYR A 135 -21.63 0.26 -7.84
C TYR A 135 -21.23 0.19 -9.32
N ALA A 136 -20.88 1.33 -9.91
CA ALA A 136 -20.34 1.38 -11.26
C ALA A 136 -19.04 0.59 -11.39
N SER A 137 -18.11 0.72 -10.45
CA SER A 137 -16.88 -0.07 -10.43
C SER A 137 -17.15 -1.57 -10.38
N VAL A 138 -18.05 -2.03 -9.51
CA VAL A 138 -18.42 -3.46 -9.40
C VAL A 138 -18.95 -3.98 -10.73
N LEU A 139 -19.90 -3.25 -11.34
CA LEU A 139 -20.53 -3.65 -12.60
C LEU A 139 -19.52 -3.69 -13.76
N ILE A 140 -18.70 -2.65 -13.90
CA ILE A 140 -17.69 -2.54 -14.95
C ILE A 140 -16.64 -3.64 -14.79
N SER A 141 -16.12 -3.86 -13.58
CA SER A 141 -15.13 -4.91 -13.32
C SER A 141 -15.66 -6.31 -13.66
N ILE A 142 -16.90 -6.62 -13.29
CA ILE A 142 -17.52 -7.92 -13.62
C ILE A 142 -17.76 -8.05 -15.13
N ALA A 143 -18.21 -6.97 -15.79
CA ALA A 143 -18.44 -6.96 -17.23
C ALA A 143 -17.14 -7.21 -18.01
N ILE A 144 -16.05 -6.51 -17.65
CA ILE A 144 -14.73 -6.70 -18.25
C ILE A 144 -14.23 -8.13 -17.98
N TRP A 145 -14.35 -8.63 -16.75
CA TRP A 145 -13.93 -9.98 -16.40
C TRP A 145 -14.64 -11.06 -17.25
N LYS A 146 -15.96 -10.92 -17.43
CA LYS A 146 -16.74 -11.83 -18.27
C LYS A 146 -16.40 -11.69 -19.75
N ALA A 147 -16.21 -10.47 -20.24
CA ALA A 147 -15.80 -10.23 -21.62
C ALA A 147 -14.44 -10.88 -21.91
N CYS A 148 -13.43 -10.65 -21.06
CA CYS A 148 -12.12 -11.29 -21.18
C CYS A 148 -12.21 -12.82 -21.12
N GLY A 149 -13.02 -13.38 -20.21
CA GLY A 149 -13.24 -14.83 -20.15
C GLY A 149 -13.89 -15.40 -21.42
N PHE A 150 -14.85 -14.67 -22.01
CA PHE A 150 -15.49 -15.04 -23.27
C PHE A 150 -14.51 -14.98 -24.45
N PHE A 151 -13.75 -13.90 -24.58
CA PHE A 151 -12.74 -13.76 -25.63
C PHE A 151 -11.64 -14.80 -25.49
N LEU A 152 -11.17 -15.07 -24.28
CA LEU A 152 -10.19 -16.12 -24.04
C LEU A 152 -10.74 -17.51 -24.39
N GLY A 153 -12.00 -17.81 -24.05
CA GLY A 153 -12.63 -19.08 -24.44
C GLY A 153 -12.85 -19.23 -25.95
N LYS A 154 -13.03 -18.12 -26.67
CA LYS A 154 -13.24 -18.10 -28.13
C LYS A 154 -11.95 -18.15 -28.93
N PHE A 155 -10.86 -17.62 -28.38
CA PHE A 155 -9.57 -17.49 -29.07
C PHE A 155 -8.45 -18.34 -28.45
N ALA A 156 -8.69 -19.06 -27.35
CA ALA A 156 -7.73 -20.01 -26.83
C ALA A 156 -7.58 -21.18 -27.82
N PRO A 157 -6.35 -21.49 -28.28
CA PRO A 157 -6.09 -22.72 -29.01
C PRO A 157 -6.49 -23.91 -28.14
N GLU A 158 -7.09 -24.93 -28.75
CA GLU A 158 -7.42 -26.20 -28.10
C GLU A 158 -6.15 -26.78 -27.45
N GLY A 159 -6.01 -26.62 -26.13
CA GLY A 159 -4.82 -27.11 -25.41
C GLY A 159 -4.48 -26.44 -24.08
N VAL A 160 -5.06 -25.28 -23.75
CA VAL A 160 -4.75 -24.57 -22.48
C VAL A 160 -5.77 -24.86 -21.36
N ALA A 161 -6.87 -25.56 -21.66
CA ALA A 161 -7.83 -26.01 -20.66
C ALA A 161 -7.56 -27.47 -20.26
N ALA A 162 -6.56 -27.68 -19.40
CA ALA A 162 -6.36 -28.91 -18.63
C ALA A 162 -6.00 -28.53 -17.18
#